data_AF-A0AAF6BFF4-F1
#
_entry.id   AF-A0AAF6BFF4-F1
#
_cell.length_a   1.000
_cell.length_b   1.000
_cell.length_c   1.000
_cell.angle_alpha   90.00
_cell.angle_beta   90.00
_cell.angle_gamma   90.00
#
_symmetry.space_group_name_H-M   'P 1'
#
loop_
_entity.id
_entity.type
_entity.pdbx_description
1 polymer ?
#
loop_
_entity_poly.entity_id
_entity_poly.type
_entity_poly.pdbx_seq_one_letter_code
_entity_poly.pdbx_strand_id
1 'polypeptide(L)'
;MYSTPVGMIDHRVSAVASFNTSFSFETKAEGQGPGDGLTFFITDNTVVSGAYGANFGVFYPEGHRDPNTTVVAVEFDTYLNWEYDYTPTPHVGLDIGSVKSKVSELSFNTCRGFENGLCSVWIDYDGASGKLVVCADSLPAKPKKALLNTTVNLASVFVSAESLWVGLSAGTGSRASSYVVKFWNFSSFWPAGPARRARGPEPYRSVFRTVLIVACVWASILVVSGLVMTVALRRRRVMSATKLAQQELNSHIPMTYSFHELEDATGECSEDFRLGEGGSGEVYRGVKPRTQALVAIKRLKEQSPQGEKEFLPIPDAVRPITDVGTSGRLHVESFRAAPPAPRTNSTSTSEVLSSRRT
;
A
#
# COMPACT_ATOMS: atom_id res chain seq x y z
N MET A 1 -3.12 -21.11 28.65
CA MET A 1 -3.10 -21.54 27.23
C MET A 1 -1.93 -22.49 27.00
N TYR A 2 -2.06 -23.47 26.10
CA TYR A 2 -0.95 -24.33 25.67
C TYR A 2 -0.06 -23.59 24.65
N SER A 3 1.26 -23.81 24.70
CA SER A 3 2.24 -22.99 23.96
C SER A 3 2.30 -23.22 22.45
N THR A 4 1.80 -24.37 21.98
CA THR A 4 1.93 -24.81 20.59
C THR A 4 0.54 -24.88 19.94
N PRO A 5 0.34 -24.32 18.74
CA PRO A 5 -0.95 -24.41 18.05
C PRO A 5 -1.32 -25.86 17.72
N VAL A 6 -2.61 -26.15 17.80
CA VAL A 6 -3.23 -27.44 17.50
C VAL A 6 -3.92 -27.36 16.13
N GLY A 7 -3.44 -28.15 15.17
CA GLY A 7 -4.05 -28.27 13.85
C GLY A 7 -5.35 -29.08 13.90
N MET A 8 -6.47 -28.43 14.24
CA MET A 8 -7.78 -29.08 14.39
C MET A 8 -8.74 -28.91 13.20
N ILE A 9 -8.41 -28.10 12.19
CA ILE A 9 -9.26 -27.85 11.01
C ILE A 9 -8.41 -27.94 9.74
N ASP A 10 -8.92 -28.63 8.72
CA ASP A 10 -8.35 -28.63 7.37
C ASP A 10 -9.40 -28.19 6.35
N HIS A 11 -9.44 -26.87 6.14
CA HIS A 11 -10.30 -26.18 5.18
C HIS A 11 -10.13 -26.64 3.72
N ARG A 12 -9.09 -27.43 3.39
CA ARG A 12 -8.86 -27.97 2.03
C ARG A 12 -9.73 -29.19 1.73
N VAL A 13 -10.20 -29.88 2.78
CA VAL A 13 -11.02 -31.10 2.70
C VAL A 13 -12.27 -31.02 3.59
N SER A 14 -12.57 -29.82 4.12
CA SER A 14 -13.68 -29.54 5.04
C SER A 14 -13.72 -30.47 6.26
N ALA A 15 -12.56 -30.88 6.77
CA ALA A 15 -12.45 -31.81 7.89
C ALA A 15 -12.13 -31.07 9.20
N VAL A 16 -12.69 -31.57 10.30
CA VAL A 16 -12.36 -31.15 11.67
C VAL A 16 -11.81 -32.36 12.43
N ALA A 17 -10.79 -32.13 13.25
CA ALA A 17 -10.26 -33.13 14.16
C ALA A 17 -11.24 -33.36 15.31
N SER A 18 -11.30 -34.60 15.80
CA SER A 18 -11.90 -34.88 17.11
C SER A 18 -10.89 -34.53 18.19
N PHE A 19 -11.36 -34.22 19.40
CA PHE A 19 -10.50 -34.09 20.56
C PHE A 19 -11.16 -34.64 21.83
N ASN A 20 -10.33 -34.95 22.81
CA ASN A 20 -10.74 -34.98 24.20
C ASN A 20 -9.83 -34.06 25.02
N THR A 21 -10.38 -33.49 26.08
CA THR A 21 -9.65 -32.76 27.11
C THR A 21 -10.21 -33.16 28.45
N SER A 22 -9.33 -33.29 29.44
CA SER A 22 -9.70 -33.62 30.81
C SER A 22 -8.83 -32.84 31.78
N PHE A 23 -9.45 -32.24 32.77
CA PHE A 23 -8.75 -31.43 33.76
C PHE A 23 -9.45 -31.50 35.11
N SER A 24 -8.70 -31.30 36.17
CA SER A 24 -9.22 -31.22 37.53
C SER A 24 -8.77 -29.92 38.15
N PHE A 25 -9.68 -29.21 38.82
CA PHE A 25 -9.41 -27.97 39.52
C PHE A 25 -10.04 -28.00 40.91
N GLU A 26 -9.44 -27.27 41.84
CA GLU A 26 -10.02 -26.98 43.14
C GLU A 26 -10.45 -25.52 43.15
N THR A 27 -11.75 -25.27 43.28
CA THR A 27 -12.28 -23.92 43.55
C THR A 27 -12.31 -23.69 45.04
N LYS A 28 -12.01 -22.47 45.48
CA LYS A 28 -12.30 -22.01 46.84
C LYS A 28 -12.98 -20.65 46.76
N ALA A 29 -14.26 -20.61 47.13
CA ALA A 29 -15.00 -19.36 47.29
C ALA A 29 -14.43 -18.49 48.42
N GLU A 30 -14.45 -17.17 48.22
CA GLU A 30 -13.88 -16.18 49.13
C GLU A 30 -14.90 -15.05 49.42
N GLY A 31 -14.91 -14.53 50.65
CA GLY A 31 -15.82 -13.46 51.05
C GLY A 31 -17.30 -13.89 51.07
N GLN A 32 -18.10 -13.39 50.11
CA GLN A 32 -19.58 -13.49 50.14
C GLN A 32 -20.16 -14.68 49.33
N GLY A 33 -19.31 -15.53 48.76
CA GLY A 33 -19.71 -16.66 47.91
C GLY A 33 -18.85 -16.75 46.65
N PRO A 34 -19.03 -17.79 45.84
CA PRO A 34 -18.23 -18.01 44.65
C PRO A 34 -18.46 -16.91 43.60
N GLY A 35 -17.42 -16.62 42.80
CA GLY A 35 -17.53 -15.86 41.56
C GLY A 35 -16.19 -15.66 40.83
N ASP A 36 -16.17 -15.62 39.49
CA ASP A 36 -17.32 -15.69 38.58
C ASP A 36 -17.40 -17.10 37.97
N GLY A 37 -16.30 -17.59 37.38
CA GLY A 37 -16.25 -18.93 36.81
C GLY A 37 -14.91 -19.27 36.14
N LEU A 38 -14.85 -20.47 35.55
CA LEU A 38 -13.71 -20.98 34.78
C LEU A 38 -14.17 -21.39 33.38
N THR A 39 -13.32 -21.23 32.37
CA THR A 39 -13.56 -21.70 30.99
C THR A 39 -12.48 -22.68 30.54
N PHE A 40 -12.87 -23.71 29.78
CA PHE A 40 -11.99 -24.30 28.76
C PHE A 40 -12.29 -23.63 27.43
N PHE A 41 -11.27 -23.07 26.76
CA PHE A 41 -11.47 -22.29 25.54
C PHE A 41 -10.56 -22.71 24.38
N ILE A 42 -11.06 -22.46 23.18
CA ILE A 42 -10.39 -22.61 21.88
C ILE A 42 -10.40 -21.24 21.21
N THR A 43 -9.27 -20.82 20.64
CA THR A 43 -9.15 -19.53 19.93
C THR A 43 -8.22 -19.61 18.72
N ASP A 44 -8.37 -18.68 17.77
CA ASP A 44 -7.50 -18.51 16.59
C ASP A 44 -6.39 -17.47 16.79
N ASN A 45 -6.24 -16.90 18.00
CA ASN A 45 -5.23 -15.90 18.30
C ASN A 45 -4.68 -16.06 19.74
N THR A 46 -3.39 -15.82 19.95
CA THR A 46 -2.77 -15.86 21.29
C THR A 46 -2.99 -14.57 22.08
N VAL A 47 -3.29 -13.46 21.41
CA VAL A 47 -3.58 -12.16 22.03
C VAL A 47 -5.06 -12.08 22.37
N VAL A 48 -5.45 -12.65 23.51
CA VAL A 48 -6.82 -12.61 24.01
C VAL A 48 -6.97 -11.44 24.99
N SER A 49 -7.53 -10.32 24.53
CA SER A 49 -7.69 -9.10 25.34
C SER A 49 -8.93 -9.15 26.24
N GLY A 50 -9.10 -10.25 26.97
CA GLY A 50 -10.32 -10.52 27.73
C GLY A 50 -10.46 -9.73 29.03
N ALA A 51 -11.70 -9.42 29.41
CA ALA A 51 -12.05 -8.69 30.62
C ALA A 51 -12.22 -9.62 31.84
N TYR A 52 -12.30 -9.01 33.04
CA TYR A 52 -12.52 -9.70 34.31
C TYR A 52 -14.00 -10.06 34.53
N GLY A 53 -14.31 -10.65 35.69
CA GLY A 53 -15.65 -11.12 36.06
C GLY A 53 -16.19 -12.17 35.08
N ALA A 54 -17.50 -12.14 34.84
CA ALA A 54 -18.26 -12.93 33.86
C ALA A 54 -17.60 -13.08 32.46
N ASN A 55 -16.71 -12.18 32.05
CA ASN A 55 -16.02 -12.29 30.75
C ASN A 55 -14.90 -13.36 30.75
N PHE A 56 -14.64 -14.01 31.90
CA PHE A 56 -13.73 -15.12 32.15
C PHE A 56 -12.27 -14.95 31.65
N GLY A 57 -11.82 -13.72 31.40
CA GLY A 57 -10.53 -13.44 30.79
C GLY A 57 -10.44 -13.83 29.30
N VAL A 58 -11.56 -14.13 28.64
CA VAL A 58 -11.60 -14.57 27.22
C VAL A 58 -12.55 -13.77 26.33
N PHE A 59 -13.54 -13.07 26.90
CA PHE A 59 -14.43 -12.17 26.17
C PHE A 59 -14.08 -10.70 26.44
N TYR A 60 -14.41 -9.83 25.48
CA TYR A 60 -14.31 -8.39 25.65
C TYR A 60 -15.30 -7.89 26.71
N PRO A 61 -15.15 -6.65 27.21
CA PRO A 61 -16.17 -5.97 28.00
C PRO A 61 -17.58 -6.10 27.41
N GLU A 62 -18.57 -5.96 28.28
CA GLU A 62 -20.00 -6.17 27.99
C GLU A 62 -20.35 -7.57 27.42
N GLY A 63 -19.46 -8.56 27.58
CA GLY A 63 -19.69 -9.94 27.14
C GLY A 63 -19.48 -10.17 25.63
N HIS A 64 -18.76 -9.26 24.96
CA HIS A 64 -18.60 -9.24 23.50
C HIS A 64 -17.39 -10.05 23.00
N ARG A 65 -17.31 -10.24 21.68
CA ARG A 65 -16.12 -10.81 21.00
C ARG A 65 -15.12 -9.70 20.62
N ASP A 66 -13.83 -10.00 20.70
CA ASP A 66 -12.78 -9.22 20.04
C ASP A 66 -12.96 -9.27 18.50
N PRO A 67 -13.04 -8.14 17.77
CA PRO A 67 -13.03 -8.14 16.32
C PRO A 67 -11.86 -8.91 15.68
N ASN A 68 -10.73 -9.07 16.40
CA ASN A 68 -9.47 -9.64 15.93
C ASN A 68 -9.23 -11.09 16.40
N THR A 69 -10.12 -11.68 17.20
CA THR A 69 -10.03 -13.08 17.64
C THR A 69 -11.38 -13.77 17.57
N THR A 70 -11.39 -15.08 17.38
CA THR A 70 -12.56 -15.94 17.56
C THR A 70 -12.34 -16.75 18.84
N VAL A 71 -13.38 -16.90 19.66
CA VAL A 71 -13.33 -17.73 20.87
C VAL A 71 -14.55 -18.66 20.87
N VAL A 72 -14.30 -19.94 21.14
CA VAL A 72 -15.32 -20.91 21.58
C VAL A 72 -14.91 -21.37 22.97
N ALA A 73 -15.82 -21.27 23.94
CA ALA A 73 -15.54 -21.69 25.32
C ALA A 73 -16.62 -22.65 25.83
N VAL A 74 -16.21 -23.50 26.77
CA VAL A 74 -17.11 -24.21 27.69
C VAL A 74 -16.89 -23.58 29.04
N GLU A 75 -17.88 -22.80 29.47
CA GLU A 75 -17.94 -22.13 30.76
C GLU A 75 -18.40 -23.08 31.88
N PHE A 76 -17.91 -22.80 33.08
CA PHE A 76 -18.26 -23.41 34.35
C PHE A 76 -18.56 -22.27 35.31
N ASP A 77 -19.78 -21.74 35.20
CA ASP A 77 -20.21 -20.51 35.85
C ASP A 77 -20.73 -20.77 37.27
N THR A 78 -20.46 -19.84 38.16
CA THR A 78 -20.87 -19.84 39.57
C THR A 78 -21.55 -18.55 40.03
N TYR A 79 -21.73 -17.54 39.15
CA TYR A 79 -22.30 -16.24 39.52
C TYR A 79 -23.29 -15.65 38.50
N LEU A 80 -24.59 -15.68 38.85
CA LEU A 80 -25.68 -15.25 37.96
C LEU A 80 -25.59 -13.77 37.54
N ASN A 81 -25.29 -13.55 36.26
CA ASN A 81 -25.34 -12.28 35.57
C ASN A 81 -26.59 -12.18 34.70
N TRP A 82 -27.63 -11.53 35.23
CA TRP A 82 -28.92 -11.32 34.55
C TRP A 82 -28.82 -10.58 33.21
N GLU A 83 -27.71 -9.89 32.95
CA GLU A 83 -27.40 -9.27 31.67
C GLU A 83 -27.07 -10.30 30.57
N TYR A 84 -26.58 -11.48 30.94
CA TYR A 84 -26.01 -12.50 30.06
C TYR A 84 -26.79 -13.82 30.09
N ASP A 85 -27.20 -14.25 31.28
CA ASP A 85 -27.66 -15.61 31.57
C ASP A 85 -29.14 -15.85 31.30
N TYR A 86 -29.41 -17.00 30.69
CA TYR A 86 -30.75 -17.59 30.56
C TYR A 86 -30.98 -18.77 31.51
N THR A 87 -29.96 -19.17 32.26
CA THR A 87 -29.95 -20.32 33.18
C THR A 87 -29.43 -19.88 34.55
N PRO A 88 -30.07 -20.26 35.67
CA PRO A 88 -29.55 -19.95 37.01
C PRO A 88 -28.20 -20.63 37.31
N THR A 89 -27.28 -19.93 37.95
CA THR A 89 -25.97 -20.48 38.34
C THR A 89 -26.05 -21.39 39.58
N PRO A 90 -25.15 -22.39 39.70
CA PRO A 90 -24.06 -22.71 38.78
C PRO A 90 -24.54 -23.52 37.57
N HIS A 91 -24.07 -23.15 36.38
CA HIS A 91 -24.36 -23.80 35.11
C HIS A 91 -23.09 -24.16 34.34
N VAL A 92 -23.25 -24.98 33.30
CA VAL A 92 -22.20 -25.26 32.32
C VAL A 92 -22.72 -24.98 30.93
N GLY A 93 -21.94 -24.24 30.15
CA GLY A 93 -22.39 -23.63 28.90
C GLY A 93 -21.51 -23.89 27.69
N LEU A 94 -21.90 -23.31 26.56
CA LEU A 94 -21.15 -23.31 25.31
C LEU A 94 -21.22 -21.94 24.64
N ASP A 95 -20.11 -21.23 24.71
CA ASP A 95 -19.96 -19.87 24.24
C ASP A 95 -19.38 -19.84 22.83
N ILE A 96 -19.88 -18.95 21.98
CA ILE A 96 -19.38 -18.79 20.60
C ILE A 96 -19.32 -17.28 20.29
N GLY A 97 -18.16 -16.66 20.54
CA GLY A 97 -17.97 -15.22 20.30
C GLY A 97 -18.79 -14.28 21.18
N SER A 98 -19.28 -14.75 22.33
CA SER A 98 -19.89 -13.95 23.40
C SER A 98 -20.04 -14.83 24.63
N VAL A 99 -20.00 -14.23 25.83
CA VAL A 99 -20.39 -14.88 27.10
C VAL A 99 -21.85 -15.35 27.11
N LYS A 100 -22.69 -14.88 26.18
CA LYS A 100 -24.07 -15.36 26.05
C LYS A 100 -24.09 -16.77 25.45
N SER A 101 -24.00 -17.75 26.36
CA SER A 101 -24.08 -19.18 26.11
C SER A 101 -25.11 -19.54 25.04
N LYS A 102 -24.68 -20.25 23.98
CA LYS A 102 -25.57 -20.80 22.94
C LYS A 102 -26.52 -21.85 23.53
N VAL A 103 -26.06 -22.55 24.56
CA VAL A 103 -26.82 -23.50 25.36
C VAL A 103 -26.11 -23.67 26.70
N SER A 104 -26.87 -23.69 27.79
CA SER A 104 -26.35 -23.94 29.14
C SER A 104 -27.27 -24.87 29.92
N GLU A 105 -26.70 -25.61 30.87
CA GLU A 105 -27.37 -26.65 31.67
C GLU A 105 -27.03 -26.52 33.16
N LEU A 106 -28.02 -26.78 34.03
CA LEU A 106 -27.90 -26.63 35.48
C LEU A 106 -26.94 -27.66 36.11
N SER A 107 -25.97 -27.19 36.89
CA SER A 107 -24.87 -28.02 37.40
C SER A 107 -24.91 -28.36 38.90
N PHE A 108 -25.81 -27.73 39.67
CA PHE A 108 -26.03 -27.89 41.13
C PHE A 108 -25.85 -29.32 41.69
N ASN A 109 -26.38 -30.33 40.99
CA ASN A 109 -26.42 -31.73 41.45
C ASN A 109 -25.33 -32.61 40.81
N THR A 110 -24.35 -32.02 40.12
CA THR A 110 -23.35 -32.74 39.31
C THR A 110 -21.94 -32.61 39.88
N CYS A 111 -21.49 -31.40 40.25
CA CYS A 111 -20.18 -31.21 40.86
C CYS A 111 -20.17 -30.04 41.84
N ARG A 112 -20.08 -30.31 43.15
CA ARG A 112 -20.01 -29.23 44.17
C ARG A 112 -18.71 -28.43 44.11
N GLY A 113 -17.67 -29.04 43.53
CA GLY A 113 -16.37 -28.41 43.31
C GLY A 113 -16.37 -27.25 42.31
N PHE A 114 -17.48 -26.97 41.61
CA PHE A 114 -17.60 -25.73 40.85
C PHE A 114 -17.51 -24.51 41.77
N GLU A 115 -18.31 -24.51 42.85
CA GLU A 115 -18.37 -23.42 43.83
C GLU A 115 -17.31 -23.56 44.93
N ASN A 116 -17.07 -24.78 45.44
CA ASN A 116 -16.12 -25.01 46.53
C ASN A 116 -15.66 -26.49 46.60
N GLY A 117 -14.34 -26.72 46.54
CA GLY A 117 -13.72 -28.04 46.55
C GLY A 117 -13.24 -28.52 45.16
N LEU A 118 -12.96 -29.82 45.05
CA LEU A 118 -12.44 -30.44 43.82
C LEU A 118 -13.55 -30.72 42.79
N CYS A 119 -13.32 -30.33 41.55
CA CYS A 119 -14.05 -30.81 40.38
C CYS A 119 -13.11 -31.40 39.34
N SER A 120 -13.57 -32.45 38.66
CA SER A 120 -12.94 -33.03 37.47
C SER A 120 -13.89 -32.94 36.29
N VAL A 121 -13.36 -32.54 35.14
CA VAL A 121 -14.10 -32.26 33.90
C VAL A 121 -13.52 -33.09 32.77
N TRP A 122 -14.40 -33.57 31.89
CA TRP A 122 -14.05 -34.20 30.62
C TRP A 122 -14.90 -33.57 29.52
N ILE A 123 -14.26 -33.08 28.46
CA ILE A 123 -14.94 -32.59 27.26
C ILE A 123 -14.48 -33.45 26.08
N ASP A 124 -15.41 -34.13 25.42
CA ASP A 124 -15.18 -34.82 24.16
C ASP A 124 -15.80 -34.01 23.01
N TYR A 125 -15.10 -33.95 21.89
CA TYR A 125 -15.60 -33.38 20.64
C TYR A 125 -15.39 -34.37 19.49
N ASP A 126 -16.46 -34.74 18.80
CA ASP A 126 -16.39 -35.48 17.55
C ASP A 126 -16.41 -34.53 16.34
N GLY A 127 -15.27 -34.44 15.65
CA GLY A 127 -15.11 -33.61 14.46
C GLY A 127 -15.89 -34.08 13.23
N ALA A 128 -16.43 -35.31 13.24
CA ALA A 128 -17.26 -35.82 12.14
C ALA A 128 -18.73 -35.39 12.27
N SER A 129 -19.31 -35.40 13.48
CA SER A 129 -20.70 -34.96 13.73
C SER A 129 -20.83 -33.54 14.30
N GLY A 130 -19.72 -32.92 14.70
CA GLY A 130 -19.71 -31.66 15.44
C GLY A 130 -20.26 -31.78 16.87
N LYS A 131 -20.40 -33.00 17.40
CA LYS A 131 -20.97 -33.25 18.72
C LYS A 131 -19.98 -32.91 19.83
N LEU A 132 -20.40 -32.08 20.77
CA LEU A 132 -19.67 -31.71 21.98
C LEU A 132 -20.37 -32.31 23.20
N VAL A 133 -19.63 -33.03 24.04
CA VAL A 133 -20.13 -33.64 25.27
C VAL A 133 -19.25 -33.20 26.44
N VAL A 134 -19.88 -32.63 27.47
CA VAL A 134 -19.23 -32.26 28.73
C VAL A 134 -19.73 -33.18 29.84
N CYS A 135 -18.80 -33.81 30.55
CA CYS A 135 -19.03 -34.52 31.81
C CYS A 135 -18.26 -33.82 32.93
N ALA A 136 -18.83 -33.77 34.13
CA ALA A 136 -18.13 -33.29 35.32
C ALA A 136 -18.56 -34.09 36.56
N ASP A 137 -17.63 -34.28 37.50
CA ASP A 137 -17.86 -34.99 38.77
C ASP A 137 -16.81 -34.49 39.80
N SER A 138 -17.11 -34.58 41.09
CA SER A 138 -16.10 -34.39 42.15
C SER A 138 -15.22 -35.64 42.34
N LEU A 139 -15.59 -36.77 41.75
CA LEU A 139 -14.83 -38.02 41.72
C LEU A 139 -13.80 -38.04 40.57
N PRO A 140 -12.70 -38.84 40.67
CA PRO A 140 -11.66 -38.90 39.65
C PRO A 140 -12.01 -39.74 38.40
N ALA A 141 -13.22 -40.32 38.34
CA ALA A 141 -13.66 -41.18 37.24
C ALA A 141 -14.76 -40.50 36.43
N LYS A 142 -14.64 -40.54 35.09
CA LYS A 142 -15.58 -39.89 34.18
C LYS A 142 -17.01 -40.45 34.35
N PRO A 143 -18.02 -39.63 34.67
CA PRO A 143 -19.38 -40.09 34.88
C PRO A 143 -20.05 -40.48 33.55
N LYS A 144 -20.98 -41.44 33.63
CA LYS A 144 -21.77 -41.92 32.47
C LYS A 144 -22.83 -40.93 31.99
N LYS A 145 -23.30 -40.04 32.86
CA LYS A 145 -24.26 -38.99 32.52
C LYS A 145 -23.48 -37.75 32.05
N ALA A 146 -23.79 -37.24 30.86
CA ALA A 146 -23.33 -35.93 30.42
C ALA A 146 -24.02 -34.80 31.22
N LEU A 147 -23.28 -33.74 31.50
CA LEU A 147 -23.80 -32.49 32.02
C LEU A 147 -24.32 -31.60 30.88
N LEU A 148 -23.55 -31.49 29.79
CA LEU A 148 -23.96 -30.80 28.56
C LEU A 148 -23.71 -31.73 27.35
N ASN A 149 -24.63 -31.74 26.39
CA ASN A 149 -24.56 -32.58 25.19
C ASN A 149 -25.20 -31.83 24.01
N THR A 150 -24.37 -31.29 23.12
CA THR A 150 -24.78 -30.30 22.11
C THR A 150 -23.99 -30.46 20.80
N THR A 151 -24.22 -29.58 19.82
CA THR A 151 -23.48 -29.57 18.54
C THR A 151 -22.92 -28.18 18.20
N VAL A 152 -21.68 -28.16 17.70
CA VAL A 152 -20.98 -27.01 17.16
C VAL A 152 -20.05 -27.44 16.03
N ASN A 153 -20.16 -26.78 14.88
CA ASN A 153 -19.22 -26.97 13.78
C ASN A 153 -18.09 -25.94 13.93
N LEU A 154 -16.92 -26.40 14.39
CA LEU A 154 -15.77 -25.52 14.63
C LEU A 154 -15.22 -24.92 13.32
N ALA A 155 -15.36 -25.60 12.17
CA ALA A 155 -14.96 -25.04 10.87
C ALA A 155 -15.83 -23.86 10.43
N SER A 156 -17.13 -23.84 10.79
CA SER A 156 -18.00 -22.68 10.52
C SER A 156 -17.81 -21.52 11.50
N VAL A 157 -17.13 -21.75 12.63
CA VAL A 157 -16.77 -20.69 13.58
C VAL A 157 -15.40 -20.10 13.22
N PHE A 158 -14.39 -20.96 13.04
CA PHE A 158 -13.00 -20.60 12.77
C PHE A 158 -12.68 -20.59 11.26
N VAL A 159 -13.55 -19.94 10.47
CA VAL A 159 -13.58 -19.98 8.99
C VAL A 159 -12.23 -19.61 8.33
N SER A 160 -11.45 -18.73 8.96
CA SER A 160 -10.16 -18.24 8.43
C SER A 160 -8.93 -18.68 9.23
N ALA A 161 -9.10 -19.53 10.25
CA ALA A 161 -7.99 -19.93 11.12
C ALA A 161 -7.07 -20.96 10.44
N GLU A 162 -5.78 -20.65 10.32
CA GLU A 162 -4.73 -21.61 9.92
C GLU A 162 -4.17 -22.40 11.11
N SER A 163 -4.52 -22.03 12.34
CA SER A 163 -4.08 -22.65 13.60
C SER A 163 -5.03 -22.26 14.73
N LEU A 164 -5.18 -23.14 15.72
CA LEU A 164 -5.98 -22.89 16.92
C LEU A 164 -5.15 -23.15 18.18
N TRP A 165 -5.41 -22.39 19.24
CA TRP A 165 -4.83 -22.57 20.56
C TRP A 165 -5.91 -22.99 21.55
N VAL A 166 -5.51 -23.78 22.54
CA VAL A 166 -6.41 -24.28 23.60
C VAL A 166 -5.93 -23.81 24.96
N GLY A 167 -6.86 -23.56 25.89
CA GLY A 167 -6.52 -23.05 27.19
C GLY A 167 -7.59 -23.28 28.26
N LEU A 168 -7.17 -23.01 29.49
CA LEU A 168 -8.04 -22.75 30.62
C LEU A 168 -7.88 -21.26 30.98
N SER A 169 -8.96 -20.60 31.36
CA SER A 169 -9.00 -19.23 31.89
C SER A 169 -10.03 -19.12 33.01
N ALA A 170 -9.96 -18.10 33.85
CA ALA A 170 -10.92 -17.88 34.93
C ALA A 170 -11.25 -16.40 35.10
N GLY A 171 -12.50 -16.14 35.48
CA GLY A 171 -13.04 -14.82 35.80
C GLY A 171 -13.28 -14.67 37.30
N THR A 172 -13.03 -13.48 37.83
CA THR A 172 -13.38 -13.11 39.21
C THR A 172 -13.68 -11.61 39.31
N GLY A 173 -14.49 -11.22 40.29
CA GLY A 173 -15.15 -9.92 40.31
C GLY A 173 -15.48 -9.46 41.73
N SER A 174 -16.74 -9.07 41.97
CA SER A 174 -17.20 -8.63 43.31
C SER A 174 -17.43 -9.80 44.27
N ARG A 175 -17.76 -10.97 43.73
CA ARG A 175 -17.56 -12.26 44.38
C ARG A 175 -16.25 -12.86 43.89
N ALA A 176 -15.54 -13.51 44.80
CA ALA A 176 -14.19 -13.97 44.58
C ALA A 176 -14.09 -15.48 44.74
N SER A 177 -13.34 -16.11 43.85
CA SER A 177 -13.00 -17.52 43.89
C SER A 177 -11.56 -17.70 43.43
N SER A 178 -10.76 -18.45 44.19
CA SER A 178 -9.46 -18.95 43.71
C SER A 178 -9.65 -20.30 43.01
N TYR A 179 -9.17 -20.41 41.76
CA TYR A 179 -9.28 -21.61 40.92
C TYR A 179 -7.89 -22.24 40.70
N VAL A 180 -7.65 -23.42 41.28
CA VAL A 180 -6.33 -24.08 41.21
C VAL A 180 -6.41 -25.37 40.38
N VAL A 181 -5.98 -25.29 39.12
CA VAL A 181 -5.85 -26.46 38.23
C VAL A 181 -4.78 -27.42 38.80
N LYS A 182 -5.20 -28.64 39.12
CA LYS A 182 -4.34 -29.73 39.65
C LYS A 182 -3.75 -30.60 38.55
N PHE A 183 -4.50 -30.77 37.45
CA PHE A 183 -4.15 -31.58 36.30
C PHE A 183 -4.88 -31.06 35.07
N TRP A 184 -4.23 -31.12 33.90
CA TRP A 184 -4.84 -30.91 32.60
C TRP A 184 -4.14 -31.78 31.56
N ASN A 185 -4.92 -32.48 30.75
CA ASN A 185 -4.51 -33.22 29.57
C ASN A 185 -5.43 -32.89 28.39
N PHE A 186 -4.86 -32.74 27.20
CA PHE A 186 -5.56 -32.46 25.94
C PHE A 186 -5.02 -33.40 24.86
N SER A 187 -5.90 -33.95 24.01
CA SER A 187 -5.52 -34.82 22.90
C SER A 187 -6.46 -34.64 21.71
N SER A 188 -5.94 -34.04 20.63
CA SER A 188 -6.62 -33.94 19.33
C SER A 188 -6.17 -35.05 18.39
N PHE A 189 -7.10 -35.65 17.66
CA PHE A 189 -6.84 -36.71 16.69
C PHE A 189 -7.76 -36.57 15.47
N TRP A 190 -7.21 -36.80 14.29
CA TRP A 190 -7.99 -36.87 13.06
C TRP A 190 -8.76 -38.20 13.04
N PRO A 191 -10.08 -38.19 12.77
CA PRO A 191 -10.83 -39.42 12.52
C PRO A 191 -10.16 -40.27 11.44
N ALA A 192 -10.23 -41.59 11.58
CA ALA A 192 -9.63 -42.54 10.64
C ALA A 192 -10.40 -42.57 9.30
N GLY A 193 -10.18 -41.55 8.47
CA GLY A 193 -10.68 -41.51 7.10
C GLY A 193 -10.11 -42.65 6.24
N PRO A 194 -10.77 -42.99 5.12
CA PRO A 194 -10.28 -44.02 4.20
C PRO A 194 -8.83 -43.73 3.82
N ALA A 195 -7.99 -44.77 3.90
CA ALA A 195 -6.53 -44.65 4.03
C ALA A 195 -5.94 -43.52 3.17
N ARG A 196 -5.38 -42.50 3.84
CA ARG A 196 -4.65 -41.41 3.19
C ARG A 196 -3.59 -42.02 2.27
N ARG A 197 -3.81 -42.02 0.95
CA ARG A 197 -2.71 -42.08 -0.01
C ARG A 197 -1.75 -40.97 0.40
N ALA A 198 -0.53 -41.32 0.77
CA ALA A 198 0.50 -40.37 1.18
C ALA A 198 0.82 -39.49 -0.03
N ARG A 199 0.08 -38.39 -0.17
CA ARG A 199 0.34 -37.38 -1.18
C ARG A 199 1.64 -36.69 -0.74
N GLY A 200 2.64 -36.71 -1.63
CA GLY A 200 3.95 -36.14 -1.36
C GLY A 200 3.90 -34.65 -1.01
N PRO A 201 5.02 -34.05 -0.60
CA PRO A 201 5.07 -32.62 -0.24
C PRO A 201 4.49 -31.77 -1.38
N GLU A 202 3.35 -31.12 -1.13
CA GLU A 202 2.60 -30.30 -2.10
C GLU A 202 3.48 -29.12 -2.57
N PRO A 203 4.12 -29.18 -3.77
CA PRO A 203 5.29 -28.33 -4.04
C PRO A 203 4.94 -26.88 -4.43
N TYR A 204 3.64 -26.57 -4.57
CA TYR A 204 3.21 -25.49 -5.48
C TYR A 204 2.62 -24.25 -4.79
N ARG A 205 1.85 -24.38 -3.70
CA ARG A 205 1.14 -23.23 -3.11
C ARG A 205 2.06 -22.16 -2.50
N SER A 206 3.20 -22.55 -1.91
CA SER A 206 4.21 -21.61 -1.42
C SER A 206 4.95 -20.95 -2.59
N VAL A 207 5.49 -21.77 -3.51
CA VAL A 207 6.26 -21.30 -4.66
C VAL A 207 5.45 -20.34 -5.53
N PHE A 208 4.17 -20.63 -5.80
CA PHE A 208 3.33 -19.75 -6.64
C PHE A 208 3.07 -18.38 -5.98
N ARG A 209 2.85 -18.32 -4.65
CA ARG A 209 2.79 -17.05 -3.91
C ARG A 209 4.11 -16.27 -4.02
N THR A 210 5.25 -16.93 -3.81
CA THR A 210 6.58 -16.29 -3.89
C THR A 210 6.90 -15.79 -5.30
N VAL A 211 6.61 -16.58 -6.34
CA VAL A 211 6.81 -16.21 -7.75
C VAL A 211 5.94 -15.03 -8.14
N LEU A 212 4.68 -14.97 -7.71
CA LEU A 212 3.81 -13.81 -7.95
C LEU A 212 4.36 -12.53 -7.28
N ILE A 213 4.81 -12.61 -6.02
CA ILE A 213 5.41 -11.46 -5.32
C ILE A 213 6.67 -10.97 -6.06
N VAL A 214 7.57 -11.88 -6.43
CA VAL A 214 8.80 -11.56 -7.17
C VAL A 214 8.49 -10.95 -8.54
N ALA A 215 7.49 -11.48 -9.26
CA ALA A 215 7.06 -10.92 -10.55
C ALA A 215 6.49 -9.50 -10.41
N CYS A 216 5.67 -9.23 -9.39
CA CYS A 216 5.17 -7.89 -9.10
C CYS A 216 6.29 -6.90 -8.74
N VAL A 217 7.30 -7.33 -7.98
CA VAL A 217 8.47 -6.50 -7.65
C VAL A 217 9.26 -6.16 -8.93
N TRP A 218 9.58 -7.12 -9.79
CA TRP A 218 10.26 -6.85 -11.06
C TRP A 218 9.44 -5.96 -12.00
N ALA A 219 8.13 -6.16 -12.10
CA ALA A 219 7.25 -5.30 -12.88
C ALA A 219 7.27 -3.84 -12.39
N SER A 220 7.23 -3.60 -11.08
CA SER A 220 7.30 -2.25 -10.51
C SER A 220 8.65 -1.57 -10.74
N ILE A 221 9.76 -2.30 -10.61
CA ILE A 221 11.11 -1.82 -10.92
C ILE A 221 11.21 -1.40 -12.39
N LEU A 222 10.68 -2.20 -13.33
CA LEU A 222 10.66 -1.87 -14.75
C LEU A 222 9.89 -0.58 -15.04
N VAL A 223 8.69 -0.42 -14.46
CA VAL A 223 7.87 0.80 -14.62
C VAL A 223 8.60 2.04 -14.09
N VAL A 224 9.19 1.97 -12.89
CA VAL A 224 9.96 3.08 -12.31
C VAL A 224 11.19 3.40 -13.15
N SER A 225 11.91 2.39 -13.65
CA SER A 225 13.10 2.59 -14.50
C SER A 225 12.76 3.30 -15.82
N GLY A 226 11.62 2.96 -16.44
CA GLY A 226 11.11 3.63 -17.63
C GLY A 226 10.72 5.09 -17.39
N LEU A 227 10.10 5.39 -16.23
CA LEU A 227 9.76 6.75 -15.83
C LEU A 227 11.03 7.60 -15.61
N VAL A 228 12.02 7.07 -14.89
CA VAL A 228 13.31 7.74 -14.68
C VAL A 228 14.04 7.97 -16.00
N MET A 229 14.08 6.97 -16.89
CA MET A 229 14.74 7.07 -18.19
C MET A 229 14.06 8.11 -19.10
N THR A 230 12.73 8.14 -19.17
CA THR A 230 12.01 9.14 -19.99
C THR A 230 12.20 10.57 -19.45
N VAL A 231 12.21 10.77 -18.13
CA VAL A 231 12.57 12.07 -17.51
C VAL A 231 14.01 12.46 -17.82
N ALA A 232 14.97 11.53 -17.71
CA ALA A 232 16.38 11.79 -18.01
C ALA A 232 16.60 12.17 -19.49
N LEU A 233 15.94 11.48 -20.43
CA LEU A 233 15.99 11.79 -21.86
C LEU A 233 15.35 13.15 -22.19
N ARG A 234 14.22 13.50 -21.55
CA ARG A 234 13.61 14.84 -21.66
C ARG A 234 14.57 15.93 -21.15
N ARG A 235 15.15 15.75 -19.96
CA ARG A 235 16.15 16.70 -19.39
C ARG A 235 17.37 16.87 -20.31
N ARG A 236 17.91 15.78 -20.87
CA ARG A 236 19.04 15.84 -21.83
C ARG A 236 18.70 16.67 -23.08
N ARG A 237 17.51 16.50 -23.67
CA ARG A 237 17.08 17.30 -24.85
C ARG A 237 17.02 18.80 -24.55
N VAL A 238 16.44 19.19 -23.41
CA VAL A 238 16.36 20.61 -22.99
C VAL A 238 17.75 21.20 -22.70
N MET A 239 18.64 20.45 -22.07
CA MET A 239 20.03 20.85 -21.81
C MET A 239 20.86 21.03 -23.08
N SER A 240 20.57 20.28 -24.15
CA SER A 240 21.22 20.49 -25.46
C SER A 240 20.68 21.71 -26.19
N ALA A 241 19.36 21.93 -26.18
CA ALA A 241 18.73 23.08 -26.84
C ALA A 241 19.17 24.42 -26.23
N THR A 242 19.23 24.50 -24.90
CA THR A 242 19.70 25.70 -24.17
C THR A 242 21.16 26.03 -24.46
N LYS A 243 22.04 25.03 -24.59
CA LYS A 243 23.44 25.24 -24.97
C LYS A 243 23.60 25.80 -26.39
N LEU A 244 22.81 25.32 -27.35
CA LEU A 244 22.82 25.85 -28.73
C LEU A 244 22.33 27.30 -28.77
N ALA A 245 21.23 27.62 -28.09
CA ALA A 245 20.71 28.99 -28.03
C ALA A 245 21.70 30.00 -27.42
N GLN A 246 22.44 29.59 -26.37
CA GLN A 246 23.48 30.43 -25.76
C GLN A 246 24.70 30.64 -26.68
N GLN A 247 25.01 29.68 -27.56
CA GLN A 247 26.11 29.77 -28.50
C GLN A 247 25.80 30.74 -29.65
N GLU A 248 24.58 30.69 -30.21
CA GLU A 248 24.12 31.62 -31.24
C GLU A 248 24.09 33.07 -30.72
N LEU A 249 23.55 33.30 -29.51
CA LEU A 249 23.44 34.62 -28.90
C LEU A 249 24.80 35.30 -28.68
N ASN A 250 25.84 34.53 -28.36
CA ASN A 250 27.20 35.04 -28.16
C ASN A 250 27.90 35.44 -29.48
N SER A 251 27.34 35.08 -30.64
CA SER A 251 27.98 35.28 -31.95
C SER A 251 27.56 36.58 -32.67
N HIS A 252 26.61 37.34 -32.12
CA HIS A 252 26.07 38.57 -32.72
C HIS A 252 26.15 39.75 -31.76
N ILE A 253 27.35 40.35 -31.64
CA ILE A 253 27.55 41.66 -31.01
C ILE A 253 27.43 42.74 -32.09
N PRO A 254 26.41 43.63 -32.07
CA PRO A 254 26.30 44.72 -33.03
C PRO A 254 27.44 45.71 -32.83
N MET A 255 28.27 45.90 -33.86
CA MET A 255 29.41 46.81 -33.80
C MET A 255 28.95 48.22 -34.19
N THR A 256 28.76 49.08 -33.19
CA THR A 256 28.37 50.48 -33.37
C THR A 256 29.56 51.32 -33.83
N TYR A 257 29.37 52.07 -34.92
CA TYR A 257 30.30 53.07 -35.44
C TYR A 257 29.73 54.46 -35.11
N SER A 258 30.59 55.47 -34.92
CA SER A 258 30.13 56.86 -34.76
C SER A 258 29.77 57.48 -36.12
N PHE A 259 29.02 58.59 -36.12
CA PHE A 259 28.73 59.32 -37.37
C PHE A 259 30.02 59.81 -38.03
N HIS A 260 30.91 60.45 -37.24
CA HIS A 260 32.21 60.95 -37.69
C HIS A 260 33.10 59.82 -38.27
N GLU A 261 33.12 58.64 -37.64
CA GLU A 261 33.88 57.48 -38.13
C GLU A 261 33.39 56.96 -39.48
N LEU A 262 32.10 57.16 -39.81
CA LEU A 262 31.51 56.82 -41.10
C LEU A 262 31.65 57.94 -42.14
N GLU A 263 31.76 59.20 -41.70
CA GLU A 263 31.96 60.39 -42.54
C GLU A 263 33.44 60.56 -42.97
N ASP A 264 34.39 60.33 -42.06
CA ASP A 264 35.81 60.16 -42.39
C ASP A 264 35.99 59.03 -43.41
N ALA A 265 35.29 57.90 -43.19
CA ALA A 265 35.41 56.71 -44.02
C ALA A 265 34.89 56.89 -45.45
N THR A 266 34.02 57.87 -45.72
CA THR A 266 33.52 58.23 -47.08
C THR A 266 34.19 59.47 -47.68
N GLY A 267 35.16 60.08 -46.99
CA GLY A 267 35.76 61.34 -47.43
C GLY A 267 34.77 62.50 -47.39
N GLU A 268 34.19 62.76 -46.22
CA GLU A 268 33.20 63.83 -45.95
C GLU A 268 31.92 63.70 -46.83
N CYS A 269 31.65 62.50 -47.33
CA CYS A 269 30.61 62.23 -48.34
C CYS A 269 30.73 63.09 -49.61
N SER A 270 31.96 63.30 -50.12
CA SER A 270 32.16 64.01 -51.39
C SER A 270 31.63 63.22 -52.61
N GLU A 271 31.34 63.93 -53.71
CA GLU A 271 30.90 63.33 -54.98
C GLU A 271 31.93 62.34 -55.55
N ASP A 272 33.23 62.49 -55.27
CA ASP A 272 34.29 61.57 -55.73
C ASP A 272 34.17 60.16 -55.13
N PHE A 273 33.45 60.03 -54.01
CA PHE A 273 33.15 58.77 -53.35
C PHE A 273 31.71 58.29 -53.59
N ARG A 274 30.88 59.05 -54.30
CA ARG A 274 29.47 58.71 -54.55
C ARG A 274 29.35 57.54 -55.54
N LEU A 275 28.69 56.46 -55.09
CA LEU A 275 28.37 55.28 -55.91
C LEU A 275 26.99 55.39 -56.58
N GLY A 276 26.09 56.22 -56.05
CA GLY A 276 24.78 56.47 -56.66
C GLY A 276 23.79 57.14 -55.71
N GLU A 277 22.60 57.44 -56.21
CA GLU A 277 21.45 57.95 -55.46
C GLU A 277 20.19 57.20 -55.86
N GLY A 278 19.26 57.03 -54.92
CA GLY A 278 17.88 56.63 -55.20
C GLY A 278 16.91 57.23 -54.17
N GLY A 279 15.62 56.94 -54.32
CA GLY A 279 14.53 57.50 -53.49
C GLY A 279 14.54 57.13 -51.99
N SER A 280 15.64 56.61 -51.47
CA SER A 280 15.88 56.35 -50.05
C SER A 280 17.26 56.81 -49.56
N GLY A 281 17.97 57.64 -50.34
CA GLY A 281 19.26 58.23 -49.96
C GLY A 281 20.36 58.08 -51.01
N GLU A 282 21.50 58.71 -50.70
CA GLU A 282 22.75 58.61 -51.46
C GLU A 282 23.62 57.48 -50.89
N VAL A 283 24.40 56.83 -51.75
CA VAL A 283 25.30 55.73 -51.37
C VAL A 283 26.72 56.13 -51.73
N TYR A 284 27.61 56.08 -50.75
CA TYR A 284 29.03 56.40 -50.89
C TYR A 284 29.88 55.14 -50.69
N ARG A 285 30.99 55.09 -51.42
CA ARG A 285 32.11 54.18 -51.18
C ARG A 285 32.84 54.65 -49.94
N GLY A 286 33.03 53.75 -48.97
CA GLY A 286 33.91 54.01 -47.84
C GLY A 286 34.83 52.85 -47.51
N VAL A 287 35.77 53.08 -46.60
CA VAL A 287 36.72 52.06 -46.11
C VAL A 287 36.64 51.99 -44.59
N LYS A 288 36.30 50.82 -44.02
CA LYS A 288 36.21 50.64 -42.56
C LYS A 288 37.59 50.83 -41.89
N PRO A 289 37.77 51.79 -40.97
CA PRO A 289 39.09 52.12 -40.41
C PRO A 289 39.85 50.91 -39.84
N ARG A 290 39.16 50.08 -39.03
CA ARG A 290 39.77 48.93 -38.35
C ARG A 290 40.10 47.72 -39.23
N THR A 291 39.38 47.52 -40.33
CA THR A 291 39.51 46.29 -41.16
C THR A 291 39.99 46.56 -42.58
N GLN A 292 40.15 47.83 -42.97
CA GLN A 292 40.49 48.27 -44.33
C GLN A 292 39.57 47.67 -45.42
N ALA A 293 38.35 47.29 -45.04
CA ALA A 293 37.37 46.70 -45.93
C ALA A 293 36.59 47.80 -46.65
N LEU A 294 36.56 47.73 -47.98
CA LEU A 294 35.66 48.54 -48.81
C LEU A 294 34.20 48.18 -48.49
N VAL A 295 33.39 49.21 -48.27
CA VAL A 295 31.96 49.11 -47.94
C VAL A 295 31.17 50.17 -48.69
N ALA A 296 29.87 49.90 -48.87
CA ALA A 296 28.91 50.93 -49.23
C ALA A 296 28.30 51.51 -47.94
N ILE A 297 28.28 52.83 -47.81
CA ILE A 297 27.73 53.58 -46.68
C ILE A 297 26.61 54.46 -47.22
N LYS A 298 25.38 54.26 -46.72
CA LYS A 298 24.18 54.92 -47.26
C LYS A 298 23.72 56.08 -46.38
N ARG A 299 23.77 57.31 -46.90
CA ARG A 299 23.26 58.54 -46.27
C ARG A 299 21.76 58.67 -46.55
N LEU A 300 20.94 58.54 -45.51
CA LEU A 300 19.50 58.72 -45.63
C LEU A 300 19.17 60.21 -45.75
N LYS A 301 18.26 60.58 -46.67
CA LYS A 301 17.77 61.97 -46.78
C LYS A 301 16.77 62.29 -45.67
N GLU A 302 16.87 63.49 -45.12
CA GLU A 302 16.08 63.93 -43.98
C GLU A 302 14.74 64.54 -44.43
N GLN A 303 13.63 63.79 -44.24
CA GLN A 303 12.29 64.22 -43.80
C GLN A 303 11.19 63.27 -44.31
N SER A 304 10.47 62.62 -43.37
CA SER A 304 9.01 62.38 -43.39
C SER A 304 8.65 61.39 -42.25
N PRO A 305 7.63 61.65 -41.41
CA PRO A 305 7.37 60.88 -40.17
C PRO A 305 6.64 59.54 -40.40
N GLN A 306 6.96 58.83 -41.49
CA GLN A 306 6.33 57.55 -41.86
C GLN A 306 7.32 56.36 -41.82
N GLY A 307 8.58 56.60 -41.43
CA GLY A 307 9.61 55.57 -41.25
C GLY A 307 9.80 55.04 -39.81
N GLU A 308 9.16 55.61 -38.80
CA GLU A 308 9.45 55.34 -37.36
C GLU A 308 8.90 53.99 -36.82
N LYS A 309 8.61 53.01 -37.69
CA LYS A 309 8.05 51.71 -37.28
C LYS A 309 9.00 50.51 -37.40
N GLU A 310 10.21 50.71 -37.91
CA GLU A 310 11.31 49.76 -37.70
C GLU A 310 12.38 50.41 -36.82
N PHE A 311 13.12 49.56 -36.08
CA PHE A 311 14.12 49.95 -35.06
C PHE A 311 13.57 50.63 -33.79
N LEU A 312 12.57 50.00 -33.16
CA LEU A 312 12.42 50.10 -31.70
C LEU A 312 13.60 49.41 -31.00
N PRO A 313 14.36 50.09 -30.11
CA PRO A 313 15.30 49.43 -29.21
C PRO A 313 14.53 48.69 -28.09
N ILE A 314 15.07 47.56 -27.63
CA ILE A 314 14.54 46.85 -26.46
C ILE A 314 15.08 47.54 -25.18
N PRO A 315 14.23 48.02 -24.24
CA PRO A 315 14.64 48.53 -22.93
C PRO A 315 14.97 47.36 -21.97
N ASP A 316 15.66 47.53 -20.83
CA ASP A 316 15.83 48.69 -19.94
C ASP A 316 17.25 48.80 -19.35
N ALA A 317 17.72 50.05 -19.13
CA ALA A 317 18.56 50.43 -17.98
C ALA A 317 18.53 51.97 -17.79
N VAL A 318 18.44 52.44 -16.54
CA VAL A 318 18.09 53.84 -16.21
C VAL A 318 19.31 54.79 -16.20
N ARG A 319 19.43 55.61 -17.27
CA ARG A 319 19.73 57.09 -17.29
C ARG A 319 21.06 57.60 -16.64
N PRO A 320 21.47 58.89 -16.75
CA PRO A 320 20.82 60.07 -17.40
C PRO A 320 21.70 60.99 -18.30
N ILE A 321 21.05 61.81 -19.17
CA ILE A 321 21.40 63.22 -19.56
C ILE A 321 22.71 63.42 -20.41
N THR A 322 22.86 64.32 -21.41
CA THR A 322 22.14 65.51 -21.94
C THR A 322 22.19 65.58 -23.49
N ASP A 323 21.46 66.54 -24.10
CA ASP A 323 21.66 67.22 -25.41
C ASP A 323 22.05 66.42 -26.68
N VAL A 324 21.21 66.37 -27.73
CA VAL A 324 20.84 67.47 -28.68
C VAL A 324 21.96 67.79 -29.67
N GLY A 325 21.80 67.29 -30.91
CA GLY A 325 22.62 67.59 -32.09
C GLY A 325 21.95 67.06 -33.35
N THR A 326 21.81 67.89 -34.38
CA THR A 326 20.97 67.59 -35.56
C THR A 326 21.64 66.73 -36.62
N SER A 327 21.00 65.59 -36.87
CA SER A 327 20.83 64.90 -38.15
C SER A 327 22.04 64.47 -39.00
N GLY A 328 22.21 63.16 -39.03
CA GLY A 328 22.83 62.41 -40.11
C GLY A 328 22.73 60.92 -39.80
N ARG A 329 22.00 60.13 -40.60
CA ARG A 329 21.93 58.67 -40.40
C ARG A 329 22.56 57.92 -41.57
N LEU A 330 23.55 57.09 -41.23
CA LEU A 330 24.35 56.27 -42.13
C LEU A 330 24.13 54.79 -41.79
N HIS A 331 24.00 53.93 -42.81
CA HIS A 331 23.83 52.48 -42.65
C HIS A 331 24.76 51.67 -43.55
N VAL A 332 25.11 50.45 -43.13
CA VAL A 332 26.12 49.58 -43.77
C VAL A 332 25.67 48.11 -43.71
N GLU A 333 25.66 47.42 -44.86
CA GLU A 333 25.12 46.05 -45.01
C GLU A 333 26.04 45.16 -45.90
N SER A 334 25.90 43.84 -45.84
CA SER A 334 26.71 42.88 -46.62
C SER A 334 26.04 41.50 -46.79
N PHE A 335 26.07 40.92 -48.00
CA PHE A 335 25.29 39.72 -48.38
C PHE A 335 26.09 38.49 -48.83
N ARG A 336 25.50 37.30 -48.68
CA ARG A 336 25.91 36.02 -49.30
C ARG A 336 24.70 35.05 -49.43
N ALA A 337 24.76 34.05 -50.31
CA ALA A 337 23.63 33.19 -50.71
C ALA A 337 23.84 31.68 -50.40
N ALA A 338 22.77 30.85 -50.53
CA ALA A 338 22.70 29.46 -50.04
C ALA A 338 22.14 28.41 -51.06
N PRO A 339 22.39 27.08 -50.88
CA PRO A 339 22.03 26.01 -51.83
C PRO A 339 20.87 25.05 -51.39
N PRO A 340 20.35 24.15 -52.28
CA PRO A 340 19.12 23.35 -52.07
C PRO A 340 19.34 21.83 -51.74
N ALA A 341 18.24 21.06 -51.61
CA ALA A 341 18.19 19.67 -51.08
C ALA A 341 17.49 18.61 -52.01
N PRO A 342 17.68 17.28 -51.79
CA PRO A 342 17.27 16.20 -52.71
C PRO A 342 15.97 15.42 -52.35
N ARG A 343 15.57 14.44 -53.19
CA ARG A 343 14.26 13.72 -53.22
C ARG A 343 14.28 12.25 -52.75
N THR A 344 13.09 11.68 -52.51
CA THR A 344 12.78 10.27 -52.15
C THR A 344 12.25 9.42 -53.32
N ASN A 345 12.17 8.09 -53.14
CA ASN A 345 11.52 7.13 -54.08
C ASN A 345 10.79 5.99 -53.32
N SER A 346 9.86 5.27 -53.99
CA SER A 346 9.01 4.20 -53.41
C SER A 346 8.73 3.05 -54.42
N THR A 347 8.22 1.89 -53.97
CA THR A 347 7.85 0.74 -54.84
C THR A 347 6.86 -0.24 -54.18
N SER A 348 6.14 -1.04 -54.98
CA SER A 348 5.21 -2.15 -54.59
C SER A 348 5.69 -3.49 -55.22
N THR A 349 5.03 -4.67 -55.19
CA THR A 349 3.64 -5.15 -54.91
C THR A 349 3.77 -6.62 -54.36
N SER A 350 2.85 -7.62 -54.34
CA SER A 350 1.44 -7.90 -54.73
C SER A 350 0.95 -9.19 -54.02
N GLU A 351 -0.34 -9.54 -54.14
CA GLU A 351 -0.98 -10.74 -53.56
C GLU A 351 -0.74 -12.05 -54.38
N VAL A 352 -0.97 -13.21 -53.75
CA VAL A 352 -1.18 -14.53 -54.42
C VAL A 352 -2.21 -15.37 -53.65
N LEU A 353 -3.14 -16.02 -54.37
CA LEU A 353 -4.14 -16.97 -53.84
C LEU A 353 -3.65 -18.44 -53.89
N SER A 354 -4.16 -19.28 -52.99
CA SER A 354 -4.19 -20.75 -53.16
C SER A 354 -5.35 -21.38 -52.38
N SER A 355 -5.69 -22.63 -52.69
CA SER A 355 -6.92 -23.32 -52.26
C SER A 355 -6.68 -24.80 -51.99
N ARG A 356 -7.36 -25.37 -50.98
CA ARG A 356 -7.96 -26.71 -51.07
C ARG A 356 -8.94 -27.07 -49.94
N ARG A 357 -9.77 -28.08 -50.28
CA ARG A 357 -10.60 -28.92 -49.40
C ARG A 357 -9.72 -29.68 -48.37
N THR A 358 -10.23 -30.28 -47.30
CA THR A 358 -11.61 -30.74 -46.99
C THR A 358 -12.05 -30.34 -45.60
#